data_AF-A0A397PC09-F1
#
_entry.id   AF-A0A397PC09-F1
#
_cell.length_a   1.000
_cell.length_b   1.000
_cell.length_c   1.000
_cell.angle_alpha   90.00
_cell.angle_beta   90.00
_cell.angle_gamma   90.00
#
_symmetry.space_group_name_H-M   'P 1'
#
loop_
_entity.id
_entity.type
_entity.pdbx_description
1 polymer ?
#
loop_
_entity_poly.entity_id
_entity_poly.type
_entity_poly.pdbx_seq_one_letter_code
_entity_poly.pdbx_strand_id
1 'polypeptide(L)' 'MTPETFRRWLRERGCTFEEHEHERGGGLPSVTVRLGDKRTVLHDSTSRMDLDEREVRRVVDALGLDWNELPGPQSRV' A
#
# COMPACT_ATOMS: atom_id res chain seq x y z
N MET A 1 9.09 -5.38 -2.64
CA MET A 1 8.81 -4.91 -1.26
C MET A 1 7.62 -5.70 -0.72
N THR A 2 7.66 -6.18 0.51
CA THR A 2 6.52 -6.92 1.08
C THR A 2 5.35 -6.01 1.45
N PRO A 3 4.08 -6.47 1.33
CA PRO A 3 2.89 -5.72 1.75
C PRO A 3 2.97 -5.23 3.20
N GLU A 4 3.52 -6.04 4.10
CA GLU A 4 3.65 -5.70 5.51
C GLU A 4 4.60 -4.51 5.74
N THR A 5 5.74 -4.49 5.04
CA THR A 5 6.70 -3.37 5.11
C THR A 5 6.08 -2.08 4.58
N PHE A 6 5.36 -2.17 3.47
CA PHE A 6 4.71 -1.00 2.87
C PHE A 6 3.60 -0.44 3.77
N ARG A 7 2.75 -1.32 4.33
CA ARG A 7 1.71 -0.94 5.29
C ARG A 7 2.30 -0.27 6.52
N ARG A 8 3.37 -0.82 7.09
CA ARG A 8 4.06 -0.23 8.24
C ARG A 8 4.56 1.18 7.94
N TRP A 9 5.24 1.38 6.81
CA TRP A 9 5.77 2.68 6.40
C TRP A 9 4.69 3.74 6.20
N LEU A 10 3.57 3.33 5.59
CA LEU A 10 2.39 4.17 5.46
C LEU A 10 1.82 4.55 6.83
N ARG A 11 1.73 3.62 7.81
CA ARG A 11 1.30 3.94 9.19
C ARG A 11 2.22 4.96 9.85
N GLU A 12 3.53 4.84 9.67
CA GLU A 12 4.52 5.79 10.23
C GLU A 12 4.34 7.21 9.67
N ARG A 13 3.81 7.33 8.46
CA ARG A 13 3.44 8.62 7.83
C ARG A 13 2.07 9.16 8.24
N GLY A 14 1.38 8.48 9.16
CA GLY A 14 0.03 8.83 9.57
C GLY A 14 -1.06 8.34 8.61
N CYS A 15 -0.75 7.39 7.71
CA CYS A 15 -1.79 6.76 6.90
C CYS A 15 -2.62 5.82 7.76
N THR A 16 -3.94 5.87 7.58
CA THR A 16 -4.90 4.97 8.22
C THR A 16 -5.36 3.92 7.22
N PHE A 17 -5.59 2.70 7.69
CA PHE A 17 -6.02 1.57 6.89
C PHE A 17 -7.46 1.27 7.26
N GLU A 18 -8.37 1.47 6.32
CA GLU A 18 -9.73 0.99 6.41
C GLU A 18 -9.78 -0.37 5.72
N GLU A 19 -9.70 -1.41 6.54
CA GLU A 19 -9.99 -2.77 6.11
C GLU A 19 -11.50 -2.86 5.92
N HIS A 20 -11.94 -2.90 4.66
CA HIS A 20 -13.32 -3.29 4.38
C HIS A 20 -13.40 -4.78 4.69
N GLU A 21 -14.17 -5.13 5.72
CA GLU A 21 -14.45 -6.52 6.10
C GLU A 21 -14.86 -7.25 4.82
N HIS A 22 -14.04 -8.22 4.42
CA HIS A 22 -14.26 -9.01 3.23
C HIS A 22 -15.63 -9.67 3.34
N GLU A 23 -16.59 -9.21 2.53
CA GLU A 23 -17.74 -10.04 2.20
C GLU A 23 -17.19 -11.37 1.70
N ARG A 24 -17.53 -12.45 2.40
CA ARG A 24 -17.13 -13.84 2.12
C ARG A 24 -17.47 -14.19 0.67
N GLY A 25 -16.58 -13.88 -0.27
CA GLY A 25 -16.91 -13.88 -1.68
C GLY A 25 -15.70 -13.73 -2.59
N GLY A 26 -14.67 -14.56 -2.40
CA GLY A 26 -13.68 -14.92 -3.44
C GLY A 26 -12.84 -13.82 -4.10
N GLY A 27 -12.93 -12.56 -3.67
CA GLY A 27 -12.12 -11.45 -4.18
C GLY A 27 -10.75 -11.38 -3.51
N LEU A 28 -9.78 -10.72 -4.16
CA LEU A 28 -8.49 -10.40 -3.54
C LEU A 28 -8.70 -9.45 -2.33
N PRO A 29 -8.00 -9.66 -1.20
CA PRO A 29 -7.99 -8.72 -0.09
C PRO A 29 -7.63 -7.33 -0.62
N SER A 30 -8.44 -6.32 -0.29
CA SER A 30 -8.20 -4.94 -0.72
C SER A 30 -8.40 -4.05 0.49
N VAL A 31 -7.45 -3.17 0.75
CA VAL A 31 -7.42 -2.29 1.92
C VAL A 31 -7.44 -0.86 1.44
N THR A 32 -8.36 -0.05 1.96
CA THR A 32 -8.39 1.38 1.63
C THR A 32 -7.38 2.09 2.52
N VAL A 33 -6.40 2.78 1.93
CA VAL A 33 -5.41 3.58 2.64
C VAL A 33 -5.81 5.04 2.56
N ARG A 34 -5.78 5.74 3.70
CA ARG A 34 -6.14 7.16 3.82
C ARG A 34 -5.01 7.98 4.43
N LEU A 35 -4.78 9.16 3.89
CA LEU A 35 -3.85 10.16 4.41
C LEU A 35 -4.53 11.53 4.37
N GLY A 36 -5.04 11.98 5.52
CA GLY A 36 -5.86 13.21 5.59
C GLY A 36 -7.08 13.12 4.68
N ASP A 37 -7.22 14.06 3.75
CA ASP A 37 -8.27 14.12 2.73
C ASP A 37 -8.05 13.16 1.55
N LYS A 38 -6.87 12.55 1.44
CA LYS A 38 -6.54 11.64 0.33
C LYS A 38 -6.84 10.20 0.69
N ARG A 39 -7.33 9.43 -0.27
CA ARG A 39 -7.59 7.99 -0.11
C ARG A 39 -7.29 7.23 -1.39
N THR A 40 -6.81 6.00 -1.24
CA THR A 40 -6.54 5.09 -2.35
C THR A 40 -6.79 3.65 -1.92
N VAL A 41 -6.98 2.75 -2.89
CA VAL A 41 -7.17 1.32 -2.62
C VAL A 41 -5.84 0.62 -2.86
N LEU A 42 -5.36 -0.06 -1.83
CA LEU A 42 -4.26 -1.00 -1.92
C LEU A 42 -4.86 -2.38 -2.15
N HIS A 43 -4.65 -2.95 -3.34
CA HIS A 43 -4.95 -4.35 -3.55
C HIS A 43 -3.88 -5.17 -2.83
N ASP A 44 -4.30 -5.92 -1.82
CA ASP A 44 -3.42 -6.90 -1.19
C ASP A 44 -3.30 -8.08 -2.15
N SER A 45 -2.15 -8.13 -2.83
CA SER A 45 -1.75 -9.31 -3.58
C SER A 45 -1.68 -10.47 -2.60
N THR A 46 -2.76 -11.27 -2.59
CA THR A 46 -2.92 -12.41 -1.68
C THR A 46 -1.62 -13.21 -1.62
N SER A 47 -1.10 -13.38 -0.39
CA SER A 47 -0.09 -14.38 -0.03
C SER A 47 1.36 -14.07 -0.43
N ARG A 48 2.12 -13.52 0.53
CA ARG A 48 3.61 -13.59 0.63
C ARG A 48 4.45 -13.12 -0.56
N MET A 49 3.84 -12.64 -1.64
CA MET A 49 4.54 -12.11 -2.80
C MET A 49 4.80 -10.62 -2.62
N ASP A 50 5.94 -10.17 -3.16
CA ASP A 50 6.27 -8.75 -3.23
C ASP A 50 5.15 -7.95 -3.89
N LEU A 51 4.83 -6.80 -3.30
CA LEU A 51 3.95 -5.81 -3.91
C LEU A 51 4.57 -5.35 -5.23
N ASP A 52 3.74 -5.26 -6.27
CA ASP A 52 4.16 -4.74 -7.55
C ASP A 52 4.58 -3.27 -7.40
N GLU A 53 5.75 -2.92 -7.94
CA GLU A 53 6.30 -1.57 -7.83
C GLU A 53 5.34 -0.52 -8.41
N ARG A 54 4.56 -0.89 -9.44
CA ARG A 54 3.56 0.01 -10.05
C ARG A 54 2.41 0.27 -9.09
N GLU A 55 1.97 -0.73 -8.35
CA GLU A 55 0.91 -0.56 -7.34
C GLU A 55 1.40 0.30 -6.18
N VAL A 56 2.64 0.09 -5.70
CA VAL A 56 3.26 0.98 -4.70
C VAL A 56 3.29 2.41 -5.23
N ARG A 57 3.69 2.61 -6.48
CA ARG A 57 3.87 3.94 -7.06
C ARG A 57 2.55 4.67 -7.22
N ARG A 58 1.53 3.93 -7.65
CA ARG A 58 0.16 4.43 -7.74
C ARG A 58 -0.38 4.86 -6.39
N VAL A 59 -0.15 4.07 -5.34
CA VAL A 59 -0.61 4.39 -3.97
C VAL A 59 0.09 5.62 -3.43
N VAL A 60 1.40 5.70 -3.60
CA VAL A 60 2.23 6.82 -3.14
C VAL A 60 1.87 8.12 -3.87
N ASP A 61 1.73 8.07 -5.19
CA ASP A 61 1.28 9.21 -6.00
C ASP A 61 -0.13 9.67 -5.62
N ALA A 62 -1.07 8.73 -5.45
CA ALA A 62 -2.45 9.04 -5.05
C ALA A 62 -2.55 9.66 -3.65
N LEU A 63 -1.67 9.24 -2.72
CA LEU A 63 -1.55 9.84 -1.39
C LEU A 63 -0.68 11.12 -1.42
N GLY A 64 -0.04 11.44 -2.55
CA GLY A 64 0.94 12.50 -2.70
C GLY A 64 2.07 12.40 -1.67
N LEU A 65 2.52 11.17 -1.44
CA LEU A 65 3.72 10.85 -0.68
C LEU A 65 4.94 10.87 -1.60
N ASP A 66 6.11 11.08 -1.02
CA ASP A 66 7.36 11.03 -1.76
C ASP A 66 7.81 9.59 -2.01
N TRP A 67 7.88 9.21 -3.29
CA TRP A 67 8.40 7.91 -3.72
C TRP A 67 9.84 7.68 -3.30
N ASN A 68 10.64 8.74 -3.21
CA ASN A 68 12.05 8.63 -2.84
C ASN A 68 12.26 8.14 -1.41
N GLU A 69 11.28 8.36 -0.54
CA GLU A 69 11.35 7.98 0.86
C GLU A 69 10.81 6.57 1.14
N LEU A 70 10.41 5.83 0.10
CA LEU A 70 9.90 4.47 0.25
C LEU A 70 10.95 3.50 0.76
N PRO A 71 10.54 2.52 1.59
CA PRO A 71 11.41 1.45 2.04
C PRO A 71 11.40 0.35 0.97
N GLY A 72 11.99 0.66 -0.18
CA GLY A 72 12.27 -0.30 -1.24
C GLY A 72 13.78 -0.44 -1.42
N PRO A 73 14.27 -1.56 -1.99
CA PRO A 73 15.65 -1.60 -2.44
C PRO A 73 15.79 -0.49 -3.48
N GLN A 74 16.46 0.60 -3.11
CA GLN A 74 16.95 1.59 -4.07
C GLN A 74 17.58 0.78 -5.20
N SER A 75 17.02 0.93 -6.40
CA SER A 75 17.49 0.31 -7.63
C SER A 75 18.99 0.10 -7.53
N ARG A 76 19.39 -1.17 -7.41
CA ARG A 76 20.79 -1.57 -7.41
C ARG A 76 21.37 -1.07 -8.72
N VAL A 77 22.14 0.01 -8.64
CA VAL A 77 23.06 0.44 -9.70
C VAL A 77 24.11 -0.63 -9.94
#